data_AF-A0A520KGK6-F1
#
_entry.id   AF-A0A520KGK6-F1
#
_cell.length_a   1.000
_cell.length_b   1.000
_cell.length_c   1.000
_cell.angle_alpha   90.00
_cell.angle_beta   90.00
_cell.angle_gamma   90.00
#
_symmetry.space_group_name_H-M   'P 1'
#
loop_
_entity.id
_entity.type
_entity.pdbx_description
1 polymer ?
#
loop_
_entity_poly.entity_id
_entity_poly.type
_entity_poly.pdbx_seq_one_letter_code
_entity_poly.pdbx_strand_id
1 'polypeptide(L)'
;MKIANQFKDIKVHLIQVKRSIESWILAGLSVKNPENLLNPEEELKNLIQRKGKHYSKSINVYRKLALEVDIEVAKSKSETFRNFLECLKDC
;
A
#
# COMPACT_ATOMS: atom_id res chain seq x y z
N MET A 1 3.47 -27.52 -24.60
CA MET A 1 2.99 -27.70 -23.21
C MET A 1 1.72 -26.87 -23.04
N LYS A 2 0.55 -27.50 -22.93
CA LYS A 2 -0.77 -26.83 -22.90
C LYS A 2 -1.13 -26.45 -21.46
N ILE A 3 -0.90 -25.20 -21.08
CA ILE A 3 -1.44 -24.58 -19.84
C ILE A 3 -2.51 -23.55 -20.22
N ALA A 4 -3.30 -23.81 -21.26
CA ALA A 4 -4.20 -22.79 -21.83
C ALA A 4 -5.68 -22.95 -21.42
N ASN A 5 -6.06 -24.01 -20.70
CA ASN A 5 -7.49 -24.37 -20.56
C ASN A 5 -8.02 -24.60 -19.13
N GLN A 6 -7.31 -24.17 -18.07
CA GLN A 6 -7.78 -24.37 -16.69
C GLN A 6 -8.27 -23.10 -15.96
N PHE A 7 -8.23 -21.92 -16.59
CA PHE A 7 -8.54 -20.65 -15.92
C PHE A 7 -9.48 -19.74 -16.74
N LYS A 8 -10.56 -20.30 -17.29
CA LYS A 8 -11.49 -19.53 -18.13
C LYS A 8 -12.15 -18.34 -17.43
N ASP A 9 -12.10 -18.27 -16.10
CA ASP A 9 -12.76 -17.23 -15.29
C ASP A 9 -11.83 -16.48 -14.33
N ILE A 10 -10.49 -16.55 -14.48
CA ILE A 10 -9.59 -15.73 -13.66
C ILE A 10 -9.47 -14.33 -14.27
N LYS A 11 -10.00 -13.33 -13.55
CA LYS A 11 -9.70 -11.91 -13.81
C LYS A 11 -8.39 -11.53 -13.11
N VAL A 12 -7.47 -10.91 -13.86
CA VAL A 12 -6.19 -10.41 -13.33
C VAL A 12 -6.18 -8.89 -13.46
N HIS A 13 -6.01 -8.19 -12.34
CA HIS A 13 -5.86 -6.74 -12.29
C HIS A 13 -4.42 -6.38 -11.94
N LEU A 14 -3.76 -5.59 -12.78
CA LEU A 14 -2.41 -5.08 -12.52
C LEU A 14 -2.50 -3.68 -11.93
N ILE A 15 -1.93 -3.49 -10.74
CA ILE A 15 -1.85 -2.18 -10.09
C ILE A 15 -0.39 -1.84 -9.88
N GLN A 16 0.06 -0.81 -10.58
CA GLN A 16 1.43 -0.33 -10.47
C GLN A 16 1.51 0.65 -9.30
N VAL A 17 2.15 0.21 -8.21
CA VAL A 17 2.44 1.09 -7.08
C VAL A 17 3.72 1.87 -7.37
N LYS A 18 3.67 3.20 -7.20
CA LYS A 18 4.84 4.04 -7.41
C LYS A 18 5.85 3.84 -6.27
N ARG A 19 7.06 3.40 -6.63
CA ARG A 19 8.18 3.06 -5.73
C ARG A 19 7.93 1.86 -4.82
N SER A 20 6.99 1.95 -3.88
CA SER A 20 6.74 0.87 -2.91
C SER A 20 5.38 0.97 -2.21
N ILE A 21 4.96 -0.12 -1.56
CA ILE A 21 3.68 -0.23 -0.85
C ILE A 21 3.57 0.70 0.36
N GLU A 22 4.72 1.09 0.94
CA GLU A 22 4.78 2.04 2.04
C GLU A 22 4.18 3.40 1.68
N SER A 23 4.10 3.75 0.38
CA SER A 23 3.34 4.92 -0.07
C SER A 23 1.86 4.88 0.32
N TRP A 24 1.21 3.71 0.29
CA TRP A 24 -0.18 3.55 0.71
C TRP A 24 -0.33 3.71 2.23
N ILE A 25 0.63 3.18 2.99
CA ILE A 25 0.65 3.32 4.45
C ILE A 25 0.82 4.79 4.82
N LEU A 26 1.76 5.49 4.19
CA LEU A 26 1.99 6.92 4.40
C LEU A 26 0.75 7.76 4.01
N ALA A 27 0.04 7.37 2.95
CA ALA A 27 -1.23 7.98 2.57
C ALA A 27 -2.25 7.90 3.71
N GLY A 28 -2.45 6.70 4.27
CA GLY A 28 -3.35 6.48 5.42
C GLY A 28 -2.91 7.15 6.71
N LEU A 29 -1.60 7.39 6.87
CA LEU A 29 -1.03 8.20 7.95
C LEU A 29 -1.03 9.71 7.63
N SER A 30 -1.82 10.14 6.64
CA SER A 30 -2.02 11.54 6.25
C SER A 30 -0.80 12.27 5.68
N VAL A 31 0.27 11.58 5.28
CA VAL A 31 1.43 12.21 4.63
C VAL A 31 1.04 12.81 3.28
N LYS A 32 1.60 13.97 2.94
CA LYS A 32 1.28 14.69 1.70
C LYS A 32 2.02 14.06 0.51
N ASN A 33 1.31 13.86 -0.60
CA ASN A 33 1.85 13.35 -1.87
C ASN A 33 2.70 12.06 -1.73
N PRO A 34 2.21 11.03 -1.04
CA PRO A 34 3.03 9.89 -0.60
C PRO A 34 3.59 9.06 -1.76
N GLU A 35 2.88 8.95 -2.89
CA GLU A 35 3.36 8.25 -4.09
C GLU A 35 4.48 8.99 -4.82
N ASN A 36 4.64 10.30 -4.59
CA ASN A 36 5.67 11.12 -5.22
C ASN A 36 6.97 11.16 -4.42
N LEU A 37 7.00 10.54 -3.24
CA LEU A 37 8.23 10.43 -2.45
C LEU A 37 9.26 9.59 -3.20
N LEU A 38 10.52 10.03 -3.17
CA LEU A 38 11.61 9.31 -3.80
C LEU A 38 11.83 7.94 -3.14
N ASN A 39 11.72 7.90 -1.80
CA ASN A 39 11.88 6.71 -0.99
C ASN A 39 10.81 6.65 0.12
N PRO A 40 9.62 6.10 -0.18
CA PRO A 40 8.54 5.97 0.81
C PRO A 40 8.93 5.10 2.02
N GLU A 41 9.79 4.10 1.83
CA GLU A 41 10.24 3.24 2.92
C GLU A 41 11.04 4.01 3.97
N GLU A 42 12.02 4.82 3.56
CA GLU A 42 12.80 5.63 4.49
C GLU A 42 11.93 6.73 5.14
N GLU A 43 10.94 7.29 4.44
CA GLU A 43 10.01 8.25 5.05
C GLU A 43 9.16 7.58 6.15
N LEU A 44 8.64 6.37 5.90
CA LEU A 44 7.88 5.61 6.90
C LEU A 44 8.75 5.26 8.10
N LYS A 45 9.99 4.83 7.87
CA LYS A 45 10.97 4.55 8.92
C LYS A 45 11.24 5.80 9.77
N ASN A 46 11.48 6.95 9.15
CA ASN A 46 11.71 8.22 9.85
C ASN A 46 10.47 8.62 10.68
N LEU A 47 9.27 8.48 10.13
CA LEU A 47 8.02 8.80 10.83
C LEU A 47 7.83 7.92 12.07
N ILE A 48 8.11 6.62 11.97
CA ILE A 48 8.00 5.68 13.09
C ILE A 48 9.10 5.95 14.14
N GLN A 49 10.32 6.26 13.71
CA GLN A 49 11.41 6.64 14.62
C GLN A 49 11.12 7.92 15.39
N ARG A 50 10.50 8.93 14.76
CA ARG A 50 10.03 10.15 15.45
C ARG A 50 8.98 9.87 16.54
N LYS A 51 8.25 8.75 16.44
CA LYS A 51 7.33 8.26 17.48
C LYS A 51 8.04 7.45 18.58
N GLY A 52 9.38 7.40 18.60
CA GLY A 52 10.17 6.62 19.56
C GLY A 52 10.13 5.11 19.31
N LYS A 53 9.67 4.66 18.14
CA LYS A 53 9.55 3.24 17.79
C LYS A 53 10.66 2.84 16.80
N HIS A 54 11.18 1.62 16.92
CA HIS A 54 12.07 1.06 15.91
C HIS A 54 11.24 0.50 14.74
N TYR A 55 11.58 0.90 13.51
CA TYR A 55 10.96 0.35 12.31
C TYR A 55 11.81 -0.80 11.77
N SER A 56 11.18 -1.96 11.61
CA SER A 56 11.71 -3.13 10.91
C SER A 56 10.65 -3.67 9.97
N LYS A 57 11.04 -4.16 8.79
CA LYS A 57 10.12 -4.86 7.87
C LYS A 57 9.76 -6.24 8.41
N SER A 58 8.80 -6.28 9.34
CA SER A 58 8.26 -7.51 9.90
C SER A 58 6.75 -7.52 9.83
N ILE A 59 6.15 -8.71 9.69
CA ILE A 59 4.70 -8.87 9.64
C ILE A 59 3.99 -8.24 10.85
N ASN A 60 4.63 -8.28 12.03
CA ASN A 60 4.10 -7.70 13.25
C ASN A 60 4.07 -6.17 13.20
N VAL A 61 5.09 -5.53 12.62
CA VAL A 61 5.10 -4.07 12.42
C VAL A 61 4.01 -3.66 11.43
N TYR A 62 3.90 -4.36 10.29
CA TYR A 62 2.86 -4.08 9.30
C TYR A 62 1.45 -4.28 9.83
N ARG A 63 1.20 -5.33 10.64
CA ARG A 63 -0.10 -5.53 11.30
C ARG A 63 -0.45 -4.36 12.23
N LYS A 64 0.51 -3.86 13.00
CA LYS A 64 0.30 -2.68 13.86
C LYS A 64 0.02 -1.42 13.05
N LEU A 65 0.77 -1.20 11.97
CA LEU A 65 0.57 -0.06 11.08
C LEU A 65 -0.79 -0.11 10.39
N ALA A 66 -1.26 -1.29 9.98
CA ALA A 66 -2.57 -1.47 9.37
C ALA A 66 -3.71 -1.02 10.31
N LEU A 67 -3.53 -1.11 11.63
CA LEU A 67 -4.49 -0.60 12.62
C LEU A 67 -4.44 0.93 12.78
N GLU A 68 -3.32 1.57 12.43
CA GLU A 68 -3.15 3.03 12.48
C GLU A 68 -3.57 3.72 11.16
N VAL A 69 -3.73 2.97 10.06
CA VAL A 69 -4.05 3.49 8.73
C VAL A 69 -5.53 3.80 8.59
N ASP A 70 -5.85 5.04 8.23
CA ASP A 70 -7.19 5.43 7.80
C ASP A 70 -7.36 5.15 6.30
N ILE A 71 -8.30 4.25 5.97
CA ILE A 71 -8.56 3.80 4.60
C ILE A 71 -9.16 4.90 3.73
N GLU A 72 -10.05 5.74 4.27
CA GLU A 72 -10.67 6.82 3.49
C GLU A 72 -9.65 7.93 3.20
N VAL A 73 -8.78 8.21 4.18
CA VAL A 73 -7.65 9.13 3.94
C VAL A 73 -6.70 8.56 2.91
N ALA A 74 -6.30 7.29 3.03
CA ALA A 74 -5.41 6.65 2.07
C ALA A 74 -5.98 6.70 0.64
N LYS A 75 -7.27 6.40 0.48
CA LYS A 75 -8.01 6.45 -0.79
C LYS A 75 -8.04 7.86 -1.39
N SER A 76 -8.17 8.90 -0.55
CA SER A 76 -8.16 10.30 -1.01
C SER A 76 -6.77 10.80 -1.43
N LYS A 77 -5.69 10.19 -0.90
CA LYS A 77 -4.30 10.65 -1.08
C LYS A 77 -3.44 9.76 -1.98
N SER A 78 -3.88 8.56 -2.31
CA SER A 78 -3.15 7.60 -3.15
C SER A 78 -4.08 7.07 -4.24
N GLU A 79 -3.77 7.45 -5.48
CA GLU A 79 -4.53 7.01 -6.66
C GLU A 79 -4.39 5.51 -6.86
N THR A 80 -3.19 4.96 -6.69
CA THR A 80 -2.94 3.52 -6.88
C THR A 80 -3.60 2.68 -5.80
N PHE A 81 -3.72 3.19 -4.57
CA PHE A 81 -4.50 2.53 -3.51
C PHE A 81 -6.00 2.57 -3.78
N ARG A 82 -6.52 3.71 -4.26
CA ARG A 82 -7.93 3.80 -4.68
C ARG A 82 -8.24 2.79 -5.78
N ASN A 83 -7.40 2.70 -6.81
CA ASN A 83 -7.57 1.76 -7.91
C ASN A 83 -7.52 0.30 -7.41
N PHE A 84 -6.66 0.02 -6.42
CA PHE A 84 -6.64 -1.29 -5.74
C PHE A 84 -7.97 -1.61 -5.06
N LEU A 85 -8.52 -0.69 -4.28
CA LEU A 85 -9.81 -0.89 -3.62
C LEU A 85 -10.97 -1.06 -4.61
N GLU A 86 -10.92 -0.39 -5.76
CA GLU A 86 -11.91 -0.55 -6.83
C GLU A 86 -11.82 -1.94 -7.46
N CYS A 87 -10.60 -2.42 -7.76
CA CYS A 87 -10.39 -3.77 -8.30
C CYS A 87 -10.86 -4.87 -7.33
N LEU A 88 -10.79 -4.65 -6.01
CA LEU A 88 -11.31 -5.60 -5.02
C LEU A 88 -12.84 -5.71 -5.03
N LYS A 89 -13.57 -4.70 -5.54
CA LYS A 89 -15.04 -4.74 -5.65
C LYS A 89 -15.52 -5.48 -6.90
N ASP A 90 -14.63 -5.64 -7.89
CA ASP A 90 -14.87 -6.44 -9.08
C ASP A 90 -14.64 -7.95 -8.86
N CYS A 91 -14.23 -8.34 -7.63
CA CYS A 91 -14.02 -9.71 -7.18
C CYS A 91 -15.29 -10.32 -6.55
#